data_AF-A0A9J7I9U0-F1
#
_entry.id   AF-A0A9J7I9U0-F1
#
_cell.length_a   1.000
_cell.length_b   1.000
_cell.length_c   1.000
_cell.angle_alpha   90.00
_cell.angle_beta   90.00
_cell.angle_gamma   90.00
#
_symmetry.space_group_name_H-M   'P 1'
#
loop_
_entity.id
_entity.type
_entity.pdbx_description
1 polymer ?
#
loop_
_entity_poly.entity_id
_entity_poly.type
_entity_poly.pdbx_seq_one_letter_code
_entity_poly.pdbx_strand_id
1 'polypeptide(L)'
;MPFKKVHLYVALALCCFAYVALCADCPRIKLKRQWGGKLSKNIDFRPVPIKYVIIHHTVTPECDTFLKCAELLQNMQHYGITTLGLDDIAYK
;
A
#
# COMPACT_ATOMS: atom_id res chain seq x y z
N MET A 1 -7.79 -43.02 -24.93
CA MET A 1 -8.21 -41.64 -24.52
C MET A 1 -7.19 -40.95 -23.59
N PRO A 2 -5.88 -40.87 -23.90
CA PRO A 2 -4.89 -40.18 -23.06
C PRO A 2 -4.79 -38.67 -23.35
N PHE A 3 -5.05 -38.24 -24.59
CA PHE A 3 -4.90 -36.84 -25.02
C PHE A 3 -5.81 -35.87 -24.27
N LYS A 4 -7.06 -36.26 -23.98
CA LYS A 4 -8.00 -35.40 -23.21
C LYS A 4 -7.52 -35.12 -21.78
N LYS A 5 -6.83 -36.08 -21.14
CA LYS A 5 -6.25 -35.90 -19.81
C LYS A 5 -5.02 -35.00 -19.85
N VAL A 6 -4.15 -35.17 -20.84
CA VAL A 6 -2.96 -34.33 -21.04
C VAL A 6 -3.36 -32.86 -21.30
N HIS A 7 -4.35 -32.61 -22.15
CA HIS A 7 -4.86 -31.25 -22.37
C HIS A 7 -5.47 -30.63 -21.12
N LEU A 8 -6.16 -31.42 -20.29
CA LEU A 8 -6.71 -30.96 -19.01
C LEU A 8 -5.60 -30.59 -18.02
N TYR A 9 -4.56 -31.42 -17.87
CA TYR A 9 -3.42 -31.11 -16.99
C TYR A 9 -2.62 -29.90 -17.47
N VAL A 10 -2.42 -29.77 -18.79
CA VAL A 10 -1.77 -28.60 -19.39
C VAL A 10 -2.59 -27.33 -19.18
N ALA A 11 -3.91 -27.39 -19.35
CA ALA A 11 -4.81 -26.27 -19.09
C ALA A 11 -4.83 -25.88 -17.60
N LEU A 12 -4.82 -26.86 -16.69
CA LEU A 12 -4.77 -26.63 -15.24
C LEU A 12 -3.45 -25.95 -14.83
N ALA A 13 -2.32 -26.41 -15.39
CA ALA A 13 -1.01 -25.84 -15.14
C ALA A 13 -0.87 -24.40 -15.68
N LEU A 14 -1.37 -24.15 -16.89
CA LEU A 14 -1.41 -22.81 -17.50
C LEU A 14 -2.31 -21.85 -16.71
N CYS A 15 -3.46 -22.33 -16.21
CA CYS A 15 -4.35 -21.54 -15.37
C CYS A 15 -3.70 -21.17 -14.03
N CYS A 16 -3.05 -22.13 -13.37
CA CYS A 16 -2.28 -21.87 -12.15
C CYS A 16 -1.15 -20.86 -12.38
N PHE A 17 -0.39 -20.99 -13.47
CA PHE A 17 0.70 -20.07 -13.77
C PHE A 17 0.20 -18.64 -14.04
N ALA A 18 -0.91 -18.49 -14.77
CA ALA A 18 -1.56 -17.19 -15.00
C ALA A 18 -2.09 -16.56 -13.71
N TYR A 19 -2.65 -17.38 -12.80
CA TYR A 19 -3.12 -16.91 -11.48
C TYR A 19 -1.99 -16.37 -10.60
N VAL A 20 -0.82 -17.03 -10.60
CA VAL A 20 0.35 -16.58 -9.83
C VAL A 20 0.92 -15.27 -10.39
N ALA A 21 0.92 -15.09 -11.71
CA ALA A 21 1.44 -13.89 -12.36
C ALA A 21 0.64 -12.62 -12.02
N LEU A 22 -0.67 -12.73 -11.77
CA LEU A 22 -1.54 -11.58 -11.47
C LEU A 22 -1.30 -10.94 -10.08
N CYS A 23 -0.59 -11.63 -9.18
CA CYS A 23 -0.32 -11.18 -7.81
C CYS A 23 1.08 -10.54 -7.65
N ALA A 24 1.90 -10.55 -8.70
CA ALA A 24 3.32 -10.19 -8.61
C ALA A 24 3.61 -8.67 -8.69
N ASP A 25 2.67 -7.84 -9.14
CA ASP A 25 2.94 -6.43 -9.47
C ASP A 25 2.60 -5.42 -8.35
N CYS A 26 2.16 -5.87 -7.18
CA CYS A 26 1.88 -4.98 -6.06
C CYS A 26 3.15 -4.66 -5.26
N PRO A 27 3.52 -3.38 -5.08
CA PRO A 27 4.68 -3.02 -4.27
C PRO A 27 4.47 -3.44 -2.81
N ARG A 28 5.55 -3.85 -2.14
CA ARG A 28 5.50 -4.21 -0.72
C ARG A 28 5.33 -2.95 0.15
N ILE A 29 4.10 -2.69 0.58
CA ILE A 29 3.75 -1.52 1.42
C ILE A 29 4.44 -1.60 2.79
N LYS A 30 5.02 -0.48 3.24
CA LYS A 30 5.52 -0.29 4.61
C LYS A 30 4.36 0.11 5.52
N LEU A 31 3.94 -0.81 6.38
CA LEU A 31 2.84 -0.60 7.31
C LEU A 31 3.19 0.48 8.34
N LYS A 32 2.15 1.15 8.86
CA LYS A 32 2.24 2.23 9.84
C LYS A 32 3.18 1.95 11.01
N ARG A 33 3.01 0.77 11.63
CA ARG A 33 3.86 0.31 12.74
C ARG A 33 5.33 0.14 12.37
N GLN A 34 5.66 -0.13 11.10
CA GLN A 34 7.03 -0.39 10.69
C GLN A 34 7.86 0.90 10.68
N TRP A 35 7.26 2.03 10.30
CA TRP A 35 7.95 3.32 10.31
C TRP A 35 7.75 4.10 11.63
N GLY A 36 7.17 3.49 12.66
CA GLY A 36 6.99 4.13 13.97
C GLY A 36 5.78 5.07 14.06
N GLY A 37 4.79 4.93 13.18
CA GLY A 37 3.59 5.77 13.19
C GLY A 37 2.68 5.52 14.39
N LYS A 38 2.16 6.59 14.97
CA LYS A 38 1.17 6.57 16.07
C LYS A 38 -0.21 6.13 15.58
N LEU A 39 -1.03 5.49 16.41
CA LEU A 39 -2.39 5.12 16.04
C LEU A 39 -3.23 6.36 15.64
N SER A 40 -4.16 6.18 14.70
CA SER A 40 -5.12 7.22 14.36
C SER A 40 -6.06 7.49 15.54
N LYS A 41 -6.42 8.75 15.78
CA LYS A 41 -7.38 9.13 16.84
C LYS A 41 -8.81 8.67 16.52
N ASN A 42 -9.16 8.67 15.23
CA ASN A 42 -10.46 8.23 14.72
C ASN A 42 -10.27 7.47 13.40
N ILE A 43 -11.19 6.56 13.07
CA ILE A 43 -11.18 5.82 11.81
C ILE A 43 -12.55 6.01 11.14
N ASP A 44 -12.54 6.70 10.00
CA ASP A 44 -13.69 6.80 9.11
C ASP A 44 -13.47 5.90 7.88
N PHE A 45 -14.44 5.04 7.59
CA PHE A 45 -14.33 4.02 6.55
C PHE A 45 -14.81 4.56 5.20
N ARG A 46 -14.02 4.37 4.14
CA ARG A 46 -14.40 4.78 2.80
C ARG A 46 -15.12 3.67 2.03
N PRO A 47 -16.11 4.00 1.18
CA PRO A 47 -16.77 3.03 0.32
C PRO A 47 -15.78 2.44 -0.68
N VAL A 48 -15.90 1.13 -0.92
CA VAL A 48 -15.10 0.40 -1.91
C VAL A 48 -16.04 -0.02 -3.05
N PRO A 49 -15.67 0.21 -4.33
CA PRO A 49 -14.38 0.70 -4.82
C PRO A 49 -14.21 2.24 -4.74
N ILE A 50 -12.97 2.68 -4.53
CA ILE A 50 -12.58 4.10 -4.60
C ILE A 50 -12.58 4.55 -6.08
N LYS A 51 -13.20 5.71 -6.36
CA LYS A 51 -13.37 6.22 -7.74
C LYS A 51 -12.27 7.17 -8.22
N TYR A 52 -11.58 7.84 -7.31
CA TYR A 52 -10.61 8.89 -7.64
C TYR A 52 -9.31 8.71 -6.86
N VAL A 53 -8.19 8.99 -7.53
CA VAL A 53 -6.85 9.06 -6.93
C VAL A 53 -6.36 10.49 -7.10
N ILE A 54 -5.96 11.14 -6.01
CA ILE A 54 -5.40 12.49 -6.01
C ILE A 54 -3.90 12.37 -5.72
N ILE A 55 -3.07 12.93 -6.60
CA ILE A 55 -1.60 12.85 -6.50
C ILE A 55 -1.08 14.15 -5.89
N HIS A 56 -0.18 14.00 -4.92
CA HIS A 56 0.34 15.08 -4.11
C HIS A 56 1.87 14.98 -3.96
N HIS A 57 2.51 16.09 -3.60
CA HIS A 57 3.88 16.14 -3.12
C HIS A 57 3.90 16.77 -1.74
N THR A 58 4.78 16.30 -0.85
CA THR A 58 4.77 16.68 0.57
C THR A 58 5.33 18.08 0.85
N VAL A 59 5.97 18.71 -0.14
CA VAL A 59 6.73 19.97 0.04
C VAL A 59 7.82 19.86 1.14
N THR A 60 8.33 18.65 1.36
CA THR A 60 9.45 18.37 2.28
C THR A 60 10.69 17.98 1.47
N PRO A 61 11.88 17.92 2.10
CA PRO A 61 13.01 17.22 1.51
C PRO A 61 12.66 15.79 1.10
N GLU A 62 13.29 15.30 0.03
CA GLU A 62 13.18 13.91 -0.40
C GLU A 62 13.89 12.97 0.58
N CYS A 63 13.58 11.67 0.48
CA CYS A 63 14.25 10.62 1.24
C CYS A 63 14.48 9.36 0.38
N ASP A 64 15.60 8.70 0.62
CA ASP A 64 16.09 7.57 -0.18
C ASP A 64 16.42 6.33 0.67
N THR A 65 16.43 6.47 1.99
CA THR A 65 16.65 5.38 2.93
C THR A 65 15.46 5.22 3.85
N PHE A 66 15.23 3.98 4.30
CA PHE A 66 14.11 3.69 5.18
C PHE A 66 14.12 4.56 6.45
N LEU A 67 15.29 4.77 7.06
CA LEU A 67 15.42 5.53 8.29
C LEU A 67 15.02 7.01 8.09
N LYS A 68 15.56 7.66 7.05
CA LYS A 68 15.21 9.05 6.71
C LYS A 68 13.72 9.19 6.38
N CYS A 69 13.17 8.26 5.58
CA CYS A 69 11.75 8.31 5.23
C CYS A 69 10.83 8.08 6.44
N ALA A 70 11.20 7.17 7.35
CA ALA A 70 10.46 6.92 8.57
C ALA A 70 10.46 8.15 9.48
N GLU A 71 11.61 8.81 9.63
CA GLU A 71 11.73 10.07 10.38
C GLU A 71 10.85 11.18 9.78
N LEU A 72 10.90 11.39 8.47
CA LEU A 72 10.03 12.36 7.78
C LEU A 72 8.54 12.05 8.00
N LEU A 73 8.13 10.79 7.85
CA LEU A 73 6.74 10.36 8.09
C LEU A 73 6.31 10.60 9.54
N GLN A 74 7.17 10.33 10.51
CA GLN A 74 6.90 10.61 11.93
C GLN A 74 6.72 12.11 12.18
N ASN A 75 7.56 12.96 11.60
CA ASN A 75 7.48 14.41 11.74
C ASN A 75 6.22 14.99 11.08
N MET A 76 5.89 14.53 9.86
CA MET A 76 4.66 14.92 9.18
C MET A 76 3.42 14.47 9.95
N GLN A 77 3.41 13.24 10.49
CA GLN A 77 2.32 12.76 11.33
C GLN A 77 2.22 13.60 12.61
N HIS A 78 3.34 13.88 13.27
CA HIS A 78 3.37 14.72 14.46
C HIS A 78 2.74 16.08 14.18
N TYR A 79 3.21 16.79 13.15
CA TYR A 79 2.67 18.08 12.75
C TYR A 79 1.16 18.03 12.43
N GLY A 80 0.72 17.02 11.66
CA GLY A 80 -0.70 16.82 11.35
C GLY A 80 -1.56 16.65 12.59
N ILE A 81 -1.11 15.82 13.55
CA ILE A 81 -1.86 15.49 14.76
C ILE A 81 -1.83 16.62 15.80
N THR A 82 -0.67 17.23 16.03
CA THR A 82 -0.46 18.19 17.13
C THR A 82 -0.72 19.62 16.73
N THR A 83 -0.38 19.99 15.49
CA THR A 83 -0.47 21.39 15.03
C THR A 83 -1.73 21.63 14.22
N LEU A 84 -2.09 20.69 13.33
CA LEU A 84 -3.27 20.83 12.46
C LEU A 84 -4.54 20.20 13.05
N GLY A 85 -4.44 19.50 14.18
CA GLY A 85 -5.58 18.87 14.85
C GLY A 85 -6.20 17.71 14.08
N LEU A 86 -5.46 17.09 13.15
CA LEU A 86 -5.94 15.94 12.38
C LEU A 86 -5.94 14.65 13.23
N ASP A 87 -6.68 13.66 12.76
CA ASP A 87 -6.75 12.34 13.39
C ASP A 87 -5.54 11.45 13.06
N ASP A 88 -4.92 11.67 11.89
CA ASP A 88 -3.71 10.98 11.43
C ASP A 88 -2.88 11.89 10.49
N ILE A 89 -1.79 11.34 9.93
CA ILE A 89 -0.98 11.95 8.88
C ILE A 89 -1.83 12.27 7.65
N ALA A 90 -1.67 13.47 7.12
CA ALA A 90 -2.26 13.85 5.85
C ALA A 90 -1.23 13.76 4.73
N TYR A 91 -1.58 13.03 3.68
CA TYR A 91 -0.85 13.01 2.42
C TYR A 91 -1.46 14.11 1.54
N LYS A 92 -1.00 15.35 1.73
CA LYS A 92 -1.38 16.55 0.96
C LYS A 92 -0.24 17.00 0.07
#